data_AF-A0A7J9JCX0-F1
#
_entry.id   AF-A0A7J9JCX0-F1
#
_cell.length_a   1.000
_cell.length_b   1.000
_cell.length_c   1.000
_cell.angle_alpha   90.00
_cell.angle_beta   90.00
_cell.angle_gamma   90.00
#
_symmetry.space_group_name_H-M   'P 1'
#
loop_
_entity.id
_entity.type
_entity.pdbx_description
1 polymer ?
#
loop_
_entity_poly.entity_id
_entity_poly.type
_entity_poly.pdbx_seq_one_letter_code
_entity_poly.pdbx_strand_id
1 'polypeptide(L)'
;ALACCFVWFNNTACLSDFYGPTGLKASQVQAFTFLVRDQRLEANVGFAQGPTGLGKYLMHSLTREVIFRREAMRFWDLRARWLEPLRGPNGLDLNMLKKDIQLWQ
;
A
#
# COMPACT_ATOMS: atom_id res chain seq x y z
N ALA A 1 10.83 14.37 22.27
CA ALA A 1 9.58 13.70 21.84
C ALA A 1 9.26 13.94 20.35
N LEU A 2 9.17 15.19 19.88
CA LEU A 2 8.85 15.52 18.47
C LEU A 2 9.85 14.95 17.43
N ALA A 3 11.15 14.89 17.75
CA ALA A 3 12.17 14.34 16.85
C ALA A 3 12.01 12.82 16.58
N CYS A 4 11.61 12.04 17.60
CA CYS A 4 11.32 10.61 17.44
C CYS A 4 10.08 10.38 16.56
N CYS A 5 9.05 11.23 16.67
CA CYS A 5 7.90 11.15 15.77
C CYS A 5 8.27 11.57 14.34
N PHE A 6 9.18 12.53 14.16
CA PHE A 6 9.64 12.94 12.84
C PHE A 6 10.40 11.84 12.10
N VAL A 7 11.38 11.19 12.73
CA VAL A 7 12.12 10.08 12.10
C VAL A 7 11.23 8.87 11.80
N TRP A 8 10.21 8.64 12.63
CA TRP A 8 9.33 7.47 12.54
C TRP A 8 8.10 7.67 11.66
N PHE A 9 7.79 8.87 11.17
CA PHE A 9 6.60 9.11 10.34
C PHE A 9 6.87 9.99 9.12
N ASN A 10 7.89 10.87 9.17
CA ASN A 10 8.15 11.83 8.11
C ASN A 10 9.18 11.32 7.09
N ASN A 11 8.68 10.95 5.91
CA ASN A 11 9.49 10.47 4.79
C ASN A 11 10.02 11.58 3.85
N THR A 12 9.72 12.84 4.16
CA THR A 12 10.10 14.01 3.36
C THR A 12 11.34 14.70 3.95
N ALA A 13 11.42 14.79 5.28
CA ALA A 13 12.60 15.25 6.01
C ALA A 13 13.61 14.13 6.27
N CYS A 14 13.15 12.86 6.32
CA CYS A 14 13.99 11.68 6.50
C CYS A 14 13.78 10.74 5.30
N LEU A 15 14.60 10.90 4.27
CA LEU A 15 14.53 10.10 3.05
C LEU A 15 14.77 8.63 3.36
N SER A 16 13.84 7.77 2.93
CA SER A 16 13.94 6.31 3.09
C SER A 16 15.14 5.70 2.35
N ASP A 17 15.73 6.42 1.40
CA ASP A 17 16.97 6.03 0.71
C ASP A 17 18.19 6.04 1.64
N PHE A 18 18.18 6.84 2.71
CA PHE A 18 19.28 6.95 3.67
C PHE A 18 19.04 6.21 4.99
N TYR A 19 17.78 6.08 5.42
CA TYR A 19 17.42 5.56 6.75
C TYR A 19 16.59 4.27 6.73
N GLY A 20 16.35 3.71 5.54
CA GLY A 20 15.50 2.54 5.35
C GLY A 20 14.00 2.85 5.43
N PRO A 21 13.14 1.89 5.09
CA PRO A 21 11.70 2.07 5.17
C PRO A 21 11.26 2.13 6.63
N THR A 22 10.60 3.23 7.01
CA THR A 22 9.82 3.30 8.24
C THR A 22 8.89 2.08 8.39
N GLY A 23 8.61 1.59 9.59
CA GLY A 23 7.71 0.43 9.80
C GLY A 23 6.35 0.54 9.08
N LEU A 24 5.86 1.78 8.91
CA LEU A 24 4.69 2.15 8.11
C LEU A 24 4.84 1.75 6.63
N LYS A 25 5.98 2.10 6.02
CA LYS A 25 6.35 1.74 4.65
C LYS A 25 6.57 0.24 4.50
N ALA A 26 7.22 -0.41 5.46
CA ALA A 26 7.52 -1.83 5.38
C ALA A 26 6.25 -2.70 5.27
N SER A 27 5.24 -2.42 6.10
CA SER A 27 3.96 -3.16 6.07
C SER A 27 3.16 -2.94 4.77
N GLN A 28 3.21 -1.72 4.21
CA GLN A 28 2.60 -1.36 2.93
C GLN A 28 3.33 -2.02 1.74
N VAL A 29 4.67 -1.99 1.74
CA VAL A 29 5.50 -2.69 0.74
C VAL A 29 5.24 -4.19 0.79
N GLN A 30 5.16 -4.79 1.98
CA GLN A 30 4.87 -6.22 2.12
C GLN A 30 3.50 -6.58 1.50
N ALA A 31 2.46 -5.79 1.78
CA ALA A 31 1.14 -6.00 1.19
C ALA A 31 1.16 -5.83 -0.34
N PHE A 32 1.88 -4.83 -0.84
CA PHE A 32 2.06 -4.58 -2.27
C PHE A 32 2.79 -5.73 -2.96
N THR A 33 3.92 -6.21 -2.41
CA THR A 33 4.69 -7.32 -2.98
C THR A 33 3.86 -8.59 -3.10
N PHE A 34 3.04 -8.93 -2.09
CA PHE A 34 2.13 -10.08 -2.19
C PHE A 34 1.04 -9.86 -3.25
N LEU A 35 0.51 -8.64 -3.37
CA LEU A 35 -0.46 -8.31 -4.42
C LEU A 35 0.17 -8.48 -5.81
N VAL A 36 1.34 -7.89 -6.07
CA VAL A 36 2.03 -7.99 -7.37
C VAL A 36 2.38 -9.44 -7.68
N ARG A 37 2.87 -10.19 -6.69
CA ARG A 37 3.19 -11.62 -6.84
C ARG A 37 1.95 -12.42 -7.26
N ASP A 38 0.84 -12.27 -6.54
CA ASP A 38 -0.37 -13.03 -6.83
C ASP A 38 -1.01 -12.59 -8.16
N GLN A 39 -0.92 -11.31 -8.52
CA GLN A 39 -1.35 -10.81 -9.81
C GLN A 39 -0.53 -11.40 -10.97
N ARG A 40 0.78 -11.58 -10.79
CA ARG A 40 1.65 -12.29 -11.76
C ARG A 40 1.34 -13.78 -11.84
N LEU A 41 0.73 -14.35 -10.81
CA LEU A 41 0.19 -15.73 -10.80
C LEU A 41 -1.27 -15.77 -11.30
N GLU A 42 -1.72 -14.74 -12.02
CA GLU A 42 -3.07 -14.60 -12.60
C GLU A 42 -4.21 -14.57 -11.57
N ALA A 43 -3.92 -14.32 -10.28
CA ALA A 43 -4.95 -14.16 -9.28
C ALA A 43 -5.67 -12.82 -9.44
N ASN A 44 -7.00 -12.84 -9.37
CA ASN A 44 -7.80 -11.62 -9.48
C ASN A 44 -7.77 -10.83 -8.17
N VAL A 45 -6.78 -9.95 -8.02
CA VAL A 45 -6.53 -9.17 -6.78
C VAL A 45 -7.69 -8.29 -6.32
N GLY A 46 -8.56 -7.85 -7.25
CA GLY A 46 -9.73 -7.01 -6.95
C GLY A 46 -10.93 -7.77 -6.36
N PHE A 47 -11.02 -9.08 -6.62
CA PHE A 47 -12.13 -9.93 -6.18
C PHE A 47 -11.67 -11.13 -5.33
N ALA A 48 -10.36 -11.30 -5.12
CA ALA A 48 -9.84 -12.37 -4.29
C ALA A 48 -10.44 -12.24 -2.89
N GLN A 49 -11.21 -13.23 -2.46
CA GLN A 49 -11.81 -13.25 -1.12
C GLN A 49 -10.85 -13.94 -0.16
N GLY A 50 -10.55 -13.29 0.95
CA GLY A 50 -9.77 -13.88 2.03
C GLY A 50 -10.64 -14.83 2.89
N PRO A 51 -10.02 -15.59 3.80
CA PRO A 51 -10.72 -16.59 4.63
C PRO A 51 -11.81 -16.02 5.55
N THR A 52 -11.84 -14.70 5.73
CA THR A 52 -12.82 -13.96 6.55
C THR A 52 -13.98 -13.38 5.74
N GLY A 53 -14.09 -13.69 4.45
CA GLY A 53 -15.14 -13.15 3.57
C GLY A 53 -14.90 -11.73 3.03
N LEU A 54 -13.87 -11.03 3.52
CA LEU A 54 -13.41 -9.72 3.00
C LEU A 54 -12.37 -9.90 1.88
N GLY A 55 -12.10 -8.87 1.06
CA GLY A 55 -11.11 -8.93 -0.03
C GLY A 55 -9.70 -9.23 0.48
N LYS A 56 -8.95 -10.19 -0.08
CA LYS A 56 -7.66 -10.71 0.41
C LYS A 56 -6.56 -9.62 0.46
N TYR A 57 -6.59 -8.72 -0.52
CA TYR A 57 -5.58 -7.67 -0.74
C TYR A 57 -6.10 -6.27 -0.45
N LEU A 58 -7.30 -5.99 -0.93
CA LEU A 58 -7.93 -4.68 -0.89
C LEU A 58 -9.21 -4.73 -0.06
N MET A 59 -9.52 -3.61 0.56
CA MET A 59 -10.75 -3.40 1.31
C MET A 59 -11.17 -1.93 1.19
N HIS A 60 -12.46 -1.66 1.42
CA HIS A 60 -12.94 -0.29 1.58
C HIS A 60 -12.70 0.21 3.01
N SER A 61 -12.10 1.39 3.11
CA SER A 61 -12.05 2.18 4.34
C SER A 61 -13.47 2.59 4.77
N LEU A 62 -13.61 3.07 6.01
CA LEU A 62 -14.86 3.67 6.51
C LEU A 62 -15.32 4.86 5.64
N THR A 63 -14.41 5.52 4.94
CA THR A 63 -14.67 6.61 3.98
C THR A 63 -14.89 6.13 2.54
N ARG A 64 -15.02 4.82 2.31
CA ARG A 64 -15.13 4.14 0.99
C ARG A 64 -13.88 4.16 0.10
N GLU A 65 -12.76 4.68 0.59
CA GLU A 65 -11.49 4.59 -0.14
C GLU A 65 -10.97 3.15 -0.25
N VAL A 66 -10.40 2.78 -1.39
CA VAL A 66 -9.76 1.48 -1.57
C VAL A 66 -8.38 1.50 -0.92
N ILE A 67 -8.18 0.64 0.09
CA ILE A 67 -6.96 0.56 0.91
C ILE A 67 -6.47 -0.89 1.00
N PHE A 68 -5.21 -1.08 1.42
CA PHE A 68 -4.67 -2.41 1.69
C PHE A 68 -5.25 -3.00 2.99
N ARG A 69 -5.53 -4.30 2.99
CA ARG A 69 -6.25 -4.98 4.09
C ARG A 69 -5.38 -5.54 5.21
N ARG A 70 -4.10 -5.88 5.00
CA ARG A 70 -3.28 -6.54 6.05
C ARG A 70 -2.83 -5.54 7.13
N GLU A 71 -1.66 -5.71 7.74
CA GLU A 71 -1.08 -4.73 8.68
C GLU A 71 -1.03 -3.30 8.13
N ALA A 72 -1.01 -3.16 6.79
CA ALA A 72 -1.14 -1.92 6.06
C ALA A 72 -2.48 -1.17 6.26
N MET A 73 -3.54 -1.81 6.77
CA MET A 73 -4.82 -1.15 7.11
C MET A 73 -4.63 0.02 8.06
N ARG A 74 -3.75 -0.12 9.06
CA ARG A 74 -3.52 0.93 10.06
C ARG A 74 -2.75 2.12 9.48
N PHE A 75 -2.13 1.92 8.33
CA PHE A 75 -1.21 2.86 7.70
C PHE A 75 -1.69 3.25 6.32
N TRP A 76 -3.00 3.28 6.11
CA TRP A 76 -3.62 3.62 4.84
C TRP A 76 -3.33 5.07 4.41
N ASP A 77 -3.03 5.98 5.32
CA ASP A 77 -2.63 7.38 5.01
C ASP A 77 -1.18 7.51 4.49
N LEU A 78 -0.42 6.41 4.38
CA LEU A 78 0.95 6.46 3.85
C LEU A 78 0.97 7.08 2.44
N ARG A 79 1.78 8.12 2.26
CA ARG A 79 2.14 8.68 0.95
C ARG A 79 3.58 8.33 0.63
N ALA A 80 3.78 7.68 -0.50
CA ALA A 80 5.09 7.28 -0.99
C ALA A 80 5.15 7.43 -2.50
N ARG A 81 6.30 7.86 -3.02
CA ARG A 81 6.50 8.13 -4.45
C ARG A 81 6.20 6.93 -5.36
N TRP A 82 6.38 5.71 -4.86
CA TRP A 82 6.08 4.48 -5.59
C TRP A 82 4.59 4.08 -5.51
N LEU A 83 3.81 4.65 -4.59
CA LEU A 83 2.38 4.32 -4.41
C LEU A 83 1.45 5.40 -4.96
N GLU A 84 1.89 6.66 -4.95
CA GLU A 84 1.11 7.81 -5.47
C GLU A 84 0.64 7.64 -6.92
N PRO A 85 1.43 7.09 -7.86
CA PRO A 85 0.97 6.86 -9.23
C PRO A 85 -0.18 5.85 -9.35
N LEU A 86 -0.39 5.00 -8.34
CA LEU A 86 -1.43 3.97 -8.31
C LEU A 86 -2.68 4.43 -7.53
N ARG A 87 -2.70 5.68 -7.07
CA ARG A 87 -3.85 6.28 -6.38
C ARG A 87 -4.69 7.12 -7.33
N GLY A 88 -5.99 6.87 -7.30
CA GLY A 88 -7.03 7.68 -7.91
C GLY A 88 -7.81 8.52 -6.88
N PRO A 89 -8.93 9.14 -7.31
CA PRO A 89 -9.75 10.00 -6.45
C PRO A 89 -10.39 9.27 -5.25
N ASN A 90 -10.51 7.94 -5.31
CA ASN A 90 -11.12 7.10 -4.26
C ASN A 90 -10.11 6.14 -3.61
N GLY A 91 -8.84 6.52 -3.52
CA GLY A 91 -7.77 5.66 -2.98
C GLY A 91 -7.08 4.85 -4.08
N LEU A 92 -6.74 3.58 -3.83
CA LEU A 92 -6.04 2.74 -4.81
C LEU A 92 -6.93 2.38 -6.00
N ASP A 93 -6.47 2.67 -7.23
CA ASP A 93 -7.22 2.36 -8.45
C ASP A 93 -6.90 0.93 -8.93
N LEU A 94 -7.95 0.11 -9.05
CA LEU A 94 -7.86 -1.27 -9.53
C LEU A 94 -7.34 -1.39 -10.97
N ASN A 95 -7.66 -0.43 -11.84
CA ASN A 95 -7.19 -0.44 -13.21
C ASN A 95 -5.69 -0.14 -13.27
N MET A 96 -5.23 0.83 -12.47
CA MET A 96 -3.81 1.19 -12.39
C MET A 96 -2.99 0.07 -11.75
N LEU A 97 -3.49 -0.56 -10.67
CA LEU A 97 -2.88 -1.76 -10.10
C LEU A 97 -2.77 -2.90 -11.11
N LYS A 98 -3.73 -3.03 -12.03
CA LYS A 98 -3.69 -4.09 -13.05
C LYS A 98 -2.70 -3.82 -14.18
N LYS A 99 -2.57 -2.57 -14.62
CA LYS A 99 -1.90 -2.23 -15.89
C LYS A 99 -0.63 -1.40 -15.73
N ASP A 100 -0.52 -0.60 -14.68
CA ASP A 100 0.45 0.49 -14.60
C ASP A 100 1.59 0.24 -13.59
N ILE A 101 1.66 -0.96 -13.00
CA ILE A 101 2.76 -1.35 -12.11
C ILE A 101 4.06 -1.48 -12.91
N GLN A 102 5.03 -0.63 -12.59
CA GLN A 102 6.37 -0.61 -13.17
C GLN A 102 7.32 -1.56 -12.44
N LEU A 103 8.38 -2.00 -13.13
CA LEU A 103 9.37 -2.92 -12.55
C LEU A 103 10.18 -2.32 -11.39
N TRP A 104 10.32 -0.98 -11.36
CA TRP A 104 11.07 -0.27 -10.33
C TRP A 104 10.28 -0.03 -9.04
N GLN A 105 8.94 -0.20 -9.07
CA GLN A 105 8.05 -0.12 -7.91
C GLN A 105 8.07 -1.43 -7.12
#